data_AF-A0A2A9GMT7-F1
#
_entry.id   AF-A0A2A9GMT7-F1
#
_cell.length_a   1.000
_cell.length_b   1.000
_cell.length_c   1.000
_cell.angle_alpha   90.00
_cell.angle_beta   90.00
_cell.angle_gamma   90.00
#
_symmetry.space_group_name_H-M   'P 1'
#
loop_
_entity.id
_entity.type
_entity.pdbx_description
1 polymer ?
#
loop_
_entity_poly.entity_id
_entity_poly.type
_entity_poly.pdbx_seq_one_letter_code
_entity_poly.pdbx_strand_id
1 'polypeptide(L)'
;MKHFTPLQPQLIAMSSFLTEHAEPLLNAAGLLGGGQAIKQVAEILRDLPEQPKLTRRLARKLQGLRDLLTLEHVDDFETAEAEHFALIDPDDPVVPEICWLTDQFSDYLDALRDADPCAFQALPPLAA
;
A
#
# COMPACT_ATOMS: atom_id res chain seq x y z
N MET A 1 28.04 -9.95 -1.44
CA MET A 1 27.39 -10.97 -2.29
C MET A 1 25.97 -10.49 -2.52
N LYS A 2 25.50 -10.38 -3.77
CA LYS A 2 24.12 -9.95 -4.03
C LYS A 2 23.20 -11.08 -3.60
N HIS A 3 22.39 -10.88 -2.56
CA HIS A 3 21.37 -11.85 -2.18
C HIS A 3 20.37 -11.94 -3.33
N PHE A 4 20.17 -13.14 -3.87
CA PHE A 4 19.13 -13.38 -4.86
C PHE A 4 17.82 -13.58 -4.12
N THR A 5 17.01 -12.54 -4.05
CA THR A 5 15.64 -12.63 -3.55
C THR A 5 14.77 -13.21 -4.68
N PRO A 6 14.14 -14.38 -4.51
CA PRO A 6 13.19 -14.87 -5.50
C PRO A 6 11.99 -13.91 -5.60
N LEU A 7 11.16 -13.98 -6.65
CA LEU A 7 9.98 -13.10 -6.79
C LEU A 7 8.68 -13.77 -6.35
N GLN A 8 8.53 -15.07 -6.67
CA GLN A 8 7.28 -15.79 -6.43
C GLN A 8 6.92 -15.90 -4.94
N PRO A 9 7.84 -16.28 -4.03
CA PRO A 9 7.51 -16.33 -2.59
C PRO A 9 7.08 -14.97 -2.02
N GLN A 10 7.64 -13.89 -2.53
CA GLN A 10 7.40 -12.51 -2.10
C GLN A 10 6.02 -12.04 -2.57
N LEU A 11 5.64 -12.39 -3.82
CA LEU A 11 4.30 -12.17 -4.33
C LEU A 11 3.25 -12.96 -3.53
N ILE A 12 3.53 -14.22 -3.20
CA ILE A 12 2.65 -15.04 -2.35
C ILE A 12 2.51 -14.39 -0.97
N ALA A 13 3.62 -14.02 -0.33
CA ALA A 13 3.61 -13.41 1.00
C ALA A 13 2.81 -12.10 1.04
N MET A 14 3.02 -11.20 0.06
CA MET A 14 2.24 -9.98 -0.09
C MET A 14 0.75 -10.29 -0.30
N SER A 15 0.43 -11.28 -1.14
CA SER A 15 -0.98 -11.67 -1.41
C SER A 15 -1.65 -12.25 -0.17
N SER A 16 -0.93 -13.05 0.61
CA SER A 16 -1.41 -13.60 1.88
C SER A 16 -1.67 -12.50 2.90
N PHE A 17 -0.72 -11.59 3.11
CA PHE A 17 -0.88 -10.45 4.01
C PHE A 17 -2.10 -9.60 3.64
N LEU A 18 -2.22 -9.22 2.36
CA LEU A 18 -3.35 -8.42 1.89
C LEU A 18 -4.70 -9.13 2.07
N THR A 19 -4.75 -10.44 1.86
CA THR A 19 -5.99 -11.21 2.05
C THR A 19 -6.34 -11.34 3.54
N GLU A 20 -5.34 -11.60 4.39
CA GLU A 20 -5.53 -11.75 5.84
C GLU A 20 -5.97 -10.45 6.51
N HIS A 21 -5.47 -9.31 6.03
CA HIS A 21 -5.75 -7.98 6.58
C HIS A 21 -6.67 -7.13 5.70
N ALA A 22 -7.49 -7.76 4.85
CA ALA A 22 -8.34 -7.07 3.88
C ALA A 22 -9.28 -6.03 4.53
N GLU A 23 -9.97 -6.40 5.60
CA GLU A 23 -10.89 -5.49 6.31
C GLU A 23 -10.15 -4.34 7.02
N PRO A 24 -9.11 -4.58 7.84
CA PRO A 24 -8.33 -3.50 8.43
C PRO A 24 -7.73 -2.54 7.39
N LEU A 25 -7.25 -3.04 6.24
CA LEU A 25 -6.71 -2.21 5.17
C LEU A 25 -7.79 -1.34 4.49
N LEU A 26 -9.00 -1.85 4.30
CA LEU A 26 -10.12 -1.08 3.76
C LEU A 26 -10.57 0.00 4.75
N ASN A 27 -10.61 -0.31 6.05
CA ASN A 27 -10.92 0.65 7.10
C ASN A 27 -9.87 1.76 7.17
N ALA A 28 -8.58 1.41 7.18
CA ALA A 28 -7.48 2.35 7.10
C ALA A 28 -7.59 3.25 5.86
N ALA A 29 -7.86 2.67 4.69
CA ALA A 29 -8.03 3.45 3.46
C ALA A 29 -9.20 4.45 3.55
N GLY A 30 -10.32 4.04 4.15
CA GLY A 30 -11.46 4.92 4.38
C GLY A 30 -11.13 6.07 5.33
N LEU A 31 -10.39 5.80 6.39
CA LEU A 31 -9.96 6.80 7.36
C LEU A 31 -8.93 7.78 6.79
N LEU A 32 -7.99 7.30 5.97
CA LEU A 32 -6.87 8.12 5.48
C LEU A 32 -7.17 8.85 4.15
N GLY A 33 -8.03 8.30 3.29
CA GLY A 33 -8.29 8.86 1.95
C GLY A 33 -9.73 8.68 1.44
N GLY A 34 -10.66 8.32 2.32
CA GLY A 34 -12.08 8.26 2.02
C GLY A 34 -12.48 7.21 0.98
N GLY A 35 -13.65 7.43 0.36
CA GLY A 35 -14.27 6.43 -0.54
C GLY A 35 -13.45 6.10 -1.80
N GLN A 36 -12.60 7.02 -2.27
CA GLN A 36 -11.74 6.76 -3.43
C GLN A 36 -10.58 5.84 -3.07
N ALA A 37 -9.95 6.05 -1.91
CA ALA A 37 -8.91 5.16 -1.39
C ALA A 37 -9.45 3.73 -1.14
N ILE A 38 -10.66 3.60 -0.57
CA ILE A 38 -11.33 2.30 -0.40
C ILE A 38 -11.43 1.55 -1.75
N LYS A 39 -11.85 2.24 -2.82
CA LYS A 39 -11.96 1.63 -4.15
C LYS A 39 -10.60 1.14 -4.65
N GLN A 40 -9.56 1.95 -4.53
CA GLN A 40 -8.21 1.59 -4.97
C GLN A 40 -7.68 0.35 -4.22
N VAL A 41 -7.87 0.30 -2.90
CA VAL A 41 -7.47 -0.86 -2.08
C VAL A 41 -8.28 -2.10 -2.45
N ALA A 42 -9.60 -1.98 -2.60
CA ALA A 42 -10.46 -3.09 -3.03
C ALA A 42 -10.04 -3.67 -4.39
N GLU A 43 -9.61 -2.82 -5.33
CA GLU A 43 -9.04 -3.30 -6.59
C GLU A 43 -7.74 -4.08 -6.40
N ILE A 44 -6.84 -3.63 -5.52
CA ILE A 44 -5.59 -4.37 -5.23
C ILE A 44 -5.91 -5.74 -4.64
N LEU A 45 -6.79 -5.78 -3.63
CA LEU A 45 -7.19 -7.00 -2.94
C LEU A 45 -7.80 -8.03 -3.89
N ARG A 46 -8.60 -7.57 -4.87
CA ARG A 46 -9.20 -8.44 -5.88
C ARG A 46 -8.20 -8.88 -6.95
N ASP A 47 -7.39 -7.95 -7.46
CA ASP A 47 -6.60 -8.18 -8.67
C ASP A 47 -5.30 -8.97 -8.36
N LEU A 48 -4.67 -8.74 -7.20
CA LEU A 48 -3.36 -9.28 -6.86
C LEU A 48 -3.30 -10.82 -6.79
N PRO A 49 -4.25 -11.54 -6.14
CA PRO A 49 -4.20 -13.00 -6.04
C PRO A 49 -4.24 -13.70 -7.41
N GLU A 50 -4.79 -13.04 -8.43
CA GLU A 50 -4.89 -13.57 -9.79
C GLU A 50 -3.63 -13.30 -10.64
N GLN A 51 -2.69 -12.46 -10.17
CA GLN A 51 -1.51 -12.08 -10.96
C GLN A 51 -0.38 -13.11 -10.81
N PRO A 52 0.04 -13.79 -11.90
CA PRO A 52 1.16 -14.72 -11.85
C PRO A 52 2.53 -14.02 -11.80
N LYS A 53 2.56 -12.69 -11.99
CA LYS A 53 3.79 -11.88 -12.11
C LYS A 53 3.56 -10.46 -11.59
N LEU A 54 4.62 -9.84 -11.08
CA LEU A 54 4.61 -8.43 -10.70
C LEU A 54 4.67 -7.55 -11.96
N THR A 55 3.54 -6.99 -12.37
CA THR A 55 3.51 -6.02 -13.47
C THR A 55 3.86 -4.63 -12.97
N ARG A 56 4.38 -3.75 -13.83
CA ARG A 56 4.58 -2.32 -13.49
C ARG A 56 3.30 -1.67 -12.99
N ARG A 57 2.14 -1.99 -13.58
CA ARG A 57 0.84 -1.45 -13.13
C ARG A 57 0.55 -1.85 -11.69
N LEU A 58 0.75 -3.12 -11.35
CA LEU A 58 0.56 -3.62 -9.99
C LEU A 58 1.56 -2.99 -9.02
N ALA A 59 2.84 -2.89 -9.41
CA ALA A 59 3.87 -2.25 -8.60
C ALA A 59 3.51 -0.80 -8.21
N ARG A 60 2.95 0.01 -9.14
CA ARG A 60 2.47 1.37 -8.76
C ARG A 60 1.21 1.37 -7.92
N LYS A 61 0.28 0.42 -8.11
CA LYS A 61 -0.88 0.33 -7.22
C LYS A 61 -0.41 0.04 -5.78
N LEU A 62 0.54 -0.89 -5.62
CA LEU A 62 1.12 -1.22 -4.31
C LEU A 62 1.94 -0.05 -3.73
N GLN A 63 2.68 0.69 -4.57
CA GLN A 63 3.35 1.91 -4.14
C GLN A 63 2.34 2.95 -3.66
N GLY A 64 1.31 3.26 -4.45
CA GLY A 64 0.29 4.25 -4.05
C GLY A 64 -0.44 3.87 -2.75
N LEU A 65 -0.60 2.58 -2.46
CA LEU A 65 -1.10 2.14 -1.15
C LEU A 65 -0.11 2.44 -0.02
N ARG A 66 1.20 2.26 -0.23
CA ARG A 66 2.21 2.68 0.75
C ARG A 66 2.18 4.18 0.96
N ASP A 67 2.11 4.95 -0.12
CA ASP A 67 2.09 6.42 -0.06
C ASP A 67 0.87 6.90 0.75
N LEU A 68 -0.30 6.27 0.57
CA LEU A 68 -1.49 6.52 1.39
C LEU A 68 -1.27 6.15 2.87
N LEU A 69 -0.80 4.94 3.16
CA LEU A 69 -0.63 4.44 4.54
C LEU A 69 0.43 5.23 5.32
N THR A 70 1.46 5.69 4.62
CA THR A 70 2.54 6.53 5.19
C THR A 70 2.21 8.02 5.16
N LEU A 71 1.05 8.39 4.62
CA LEU A 71 0.59 9.76 4.51
C LEU A 71 1.57 10.66 3.72
N GLU A 72 2.24 10.11 2.70
CA GLU A 72 3.31 10.80 1.96
C GLU A 72 2.83 12.13 1.32
N HIS A 73 1.54 12.25 1.00
CA HIS A 73 0.96 13.43 0.34
C HIS A 73 0.18 14.37 1.27
N VAL A 74 0.13 14.15 2.59
CA VAL A 74 -0.68 15.01 3.50
C VAL A 74 -0.11 16.41 3.74
N ASP A 75 1.14 16.65 3.35
CA ASP A 75 1.76 17.98 3.40
C ASP A 75 1.16 18.94 2.35
N ASP A 76 0.48 18.41 1.33
CA ASP A 76 -0.31 19.20 0.39
C ASP A 76 -1.75 19.32 0.93
N PHE A 77 -2.02 20.43 1.61
CA PHE A 77 -3.32 20.76 2.20
C PHE A 77 -4.48 20.83 1.20
N GLU A 78 -4.22 20.78 -0.13
CA GLU A 78 -5.26 20.69 -1.16
C GLU A 78 -5.61 19.24 -1.53
N THR A 79 -4.89 18.24 -0.99
CA THR A 79 -5.18 16.83 -1.23
C THR A 79 -6.34 16.34 -0.36
N ALA A 80 -7.11 15.39 -0.90
CA ALA A 80 -8.22 14.79 -0.17
C ALA A 80 -7.72 14.08 1.11
N GLU A 81 -6.52 13.52 1.07
CA GLU A 81 -5.87 12.82 2.17
C GLU A 81 -5.60 13.74 3.38
N ALA A 82 -5.19 15.00 3.15
CA ALA A 82 -4.94 15.97 4.21
C ALA A 82 -6.21 16.31 5.02
N GLU A 83 -7.36 16.40 4.35
CA GLU A 83 -8.66 16.64 5.01
C GLU A 83 -9.11 15.46 5.88
N HIS A 84 -8.89 14.22 5.41
CA HIS A 84 -9.27 13.03 6.15
C HIS A 84 -8.35 12.77 7.35
N PHE A 85 -7.03 12.94 7.16
CA PHE A 85 -6.05 12.80 8.23
C PHE A 85 -6.24 13.83 9.36
N ALA A 86 -6.57 15.09 9.03
CA ALA A 86 -6.77 16.15 10.02
C ALA A 86 -7.89 15.84 11.05
N LEU A 87 -8.76 14.88 10.76
CA LEU A 87 -9.85 14.44 11.63
C LEU A 87 -9.48 13.26 12.54
N ILE A 88 -8.30 12.65 12.36
CA ILE A 88 -7.85 11.51 13.15
C ILE A 88 -7.20 12.02 14.43
N ASP A 89 -7.77 11.63 15.58
CA ASP A 89 -7.13 11.84 16.88
C ASP A 89 -5.91 10.90 16.99
N PRO A 90 -4.69 11.40 17.22
CA PRO A 90 -3.50 10.55 17.38
C PRO A 90 -3.62 9.56 18.55
N ASP A 91 -4.47 9.83 19.54
CA ASP A 91 -4.75 8.93 20.66
C ASP A 91 -5.89 7.94 20.36
N ASP A 92 -6.47 7.95 19.14
CA ASP A 92 -7.48 6.99 18.73
C ASP A 92 -6.90 5.56 18.73
N PRO A 93 -7.58 4.57 19.34
CA PRO A 93 -7.11 3.18 19.38
C PRO A 93 -6.93 2.53 17.99
N VAL A 94 -7.45 3.11 16.91
CA VAL A 94 -7.20 2.63 15.54
C VAL A 94 -5.79 2.96 15.04
N VAL A 95 -5.15 4.00 15.56
CA VAL A 95 -3.84 4.48 15.08
C VAL A 95 -2.75 3.40 15.21
N PRO A 96 -2.59 2.69 16.35
CA PRO A 96 -1.63 1.61 16.46
C PRO A 96 -1.82 0.49 15.43
N GLU A 97 -3.07 0.16 15.08
CA GLU A 97 -3.36 -0.86 14.07
C GLU A 97 -2.93 -0.38 12.67
N ILE A 98 -3.23 0.87 12.32
CA ILE A 98 -2.80 1.48 11.05
C ILE A 98 -1.27 1.53 10.96
N CYS A 99 -0.58 1.94 12.02
CA CYS A 99 0.89 1.95 12.04
C CYS A 99 1.46 0.54 11.84
N TRP A 100 0.92 -0.46 12.55
CA TRP A 100 1.36 -1.85 12.39
C TRP A 100 1.13 -2.38 10.96
N LEU A 101 -0.05 -2.10 10.37
CA LEU A 101 -0.33 -2.46 8.98
C LEU A 101 0.65 -1.80 8.00
N THR A 102 1.00 -0.53 8.26
CA THR A 102 1.92 0.26 7.43
C THR A 102 3.33 -0.31 7.45
N ASP A 103 3.83 -0.67 8.63
CA ASP A 103 5.16 -1.28 8.81
C ASP A 103 5.22 -2.64 8.08
N GLN A 104 4.25 -3.52 8.36
CA GLN A 104 4.20 -4.85 7.75
C GLN A 104 4.06 -4.77 6.22
N PHE A 105 3.18 -3.89 5.71
CA PHE A 105 3.01 -3.70 4.27
C PHE A 105 4.30 -3.19 3.61
N SER A 106 5.00 -2.26 4.27
CA SER A 106 6.25 -1.69 3.79
C SER A 106 7.33 -2.75 3.65
N ASP A 107 7.46 -3.65 4.64
CA ASP A 107 8.42 -4.77 4.60
C ASP A 107 8.15 -5.71 3.42
N TYR A 108 6.89 -6.09 3.18
CA TYR A 108 6.54 -6.92 2.03
C TYR A 108 6.80 -6.21 0.70
N LEU A 109 6.53 -4.90 0.63
CA LEU A 109 6.75 -4.12 -0.59
C LEU A 109 8.25 -3.96 -0.88
N ASP A 110 9.07 -3.75 0.15
CA ASP A 110 10.52 -3.66 0.02
C ASP A 110 11.11 -5.00 -0.43
N ALA A 111 10.64 -6.13 0.12
CA ALA A 111 11.03 -7.46 -0.35
C ALA A 111 10.68 -7.72 -1.82
N LEU A 112 9.51 -7.24 -2.29
CA LEU A 112 9.13 -7.30 -3.71
C LEU A 112 10.03 -6.41 -4.57
N ARG A 113 10.37 -5.21 -4.09
CA ARG A 113 11.25 -4.28 -4.80
C ARG A 113 12.66 -4.85 -4.95
N ASP A 114 13.17 -5.51 -3.93
CA ASP A 114 14.47 -6.19 -3.98
C ASP A 114 14.46 -7.38 -4.96
N ALA A 115 13.33 -8.10 -5.03
CA ALA A 115 13.17 -9.23 -5.94
C ALA A 115 13.02 -8.83 -7.41
N ASP A 116 12.34 -7.72 -7.70
CA ASP A 116 12.17 -7.18 -9.06
C ASP A 116 12.25 -5.64 -9.09
N PRO A 117 13.47 -5.07 -9.02
CA PRO A 117 13.65 -3.63 -9.05
C PRO A 117 13.12 -2.97 -10.34
N CYS A 118 13.11 -3.72 -11.45
CA CYS A 118 12.67 -3.23 -12.76
C CYS A 118 11.16 -2.95 -12.82
N ALA A 119 10.36 -3.66 -12.01
CA ALA A 119 8.94 -3.40 -11.89
C ALA A 119 8.63 -2.04 -11.22
N PHE A 120 9.54 -1.56 -10.36
CA PHE A 120 9.41 -0.31 -9.59
C PHE A 120 10.18 0.89 -10.19
N GLN A 121 10.97 0.69 -11.25
CA GLN A 121 11.69 1.80 -11.89
C GLN A 121 10.73 2.77 -12.60
N ALA A 122 10.98 4.07 -12.39
CA ALA A 122 10.27 5.18 -13.03
C ALA A 122 8.74 5.07 -12.93
N LEU A 123 8.23 5.00 -11.72
CA LEU A 123 6.84 5.35 -11.45
C LEU A 123 6.74 6.87 -11.51
N PRO A 124 6.09 7.49 -12.54
CA PRO A 124 5.78 8.90 -12.45
C PRO A 124 4.88 9.13 -11.23
N PRO A 125 5.04 10.24 -10.49
CA PRO A 125 4.15 10.56 -9.38
C PRO A 125 2.70 10.52 -9.87
N LEU A 126 1.80 10.00 -9.03
CA LEU A 126 0.37 10.04 -9.31
C LEU A 126 0.01 11.52 -9.54
N ALA A 127 -0.41 11.85 -10.76
CA ALA A 127 -1.03 13.15 -11.00
C ALA A 127 -2.33 13.17 -10.18
N ALA A 128 -2.41 14.13 -9.25
CA ALA A 128 -3.60 14.49 -8.50
C ALA A 128 -4.80 14.76 -9.43
#